data_AF-A0A5K1H4Z4-F1
#
_entry.id   AF-A0A5K1H4Z4-F1
#
_cell.length_a   1.000
_cell.length_b   1.000
_cell.length_c   1.000
_cell.angle_alpha   90.00
_cell.angle_beta   90.00
_cell.angle_gamma   90.00
#
_symmetry.space_group_name_H-M   'P 1'
#
loop_
_entity.id
_entity.type
_entity.pdbx_description
1 polymer ?
#
loop_
_entity_poly.entity_id
_entity_poly.type
_entity_poly.pdbx_seq_one_letter_code
_entity_poly.pdbx_strand_id
1 'polypeptide(L)' 'LMLSYDDLPYYLKSCFVYCCIYPKDYEIERETLAMQWVAHELIEEGID' A
#
# COMPACT_ATOMS: atom_id res chain seq x y z
N LEU A 1 -2.25 -6.75 17.52
CA LEU A 1 -0.81 -6.77 17.83
C LEU A 1 -0.08 -6.18 16.63
N MET A 2 0.74 -5.14 16.80
CA MET A 2 1.39 -4.41 15.69
C MET A 2 2.66 -5.09 15.15
N LEU A 3 3.06 -6.24 15.70
CA LEU A 3 4.33 -6.89 15.35
C LEU A 3 4.55 -7.06 13.84
N SER A 4 3.54 -7.53 13.09
CA SER A 4 3.66 -7.69 11.63
C SER A 4 3.85 -6.35 10.88
N TYR A 5 3.35 -5.24 11.43
CA TYR A 5 3.58 -3.90 10.90
C TYR A 5 4.97 -3.38 11.29
N ASP A 6 5.41 -3.67 12.51
CA ASP A 6 6.73 -3.26 13.00
C ASP A 6 7.86 -3.92 12.20
N ASP A 7 7.69 -5.19 11.85
CA ASP A 7 8.62 -6.01 11.06
C ASP A 7 8.63 -5.67 9.55
N LEU A 8 7.67 -4.87 9.09
CA LEU A 8 7.55 -4.54 7.67
C LEU A 8 8.66 -3.56 7.25
N PRO A 9 9.29 -3.72 6.06
CA PRO A 9 10.22 -2.73 5.53
C PRO A 9 9.61 -1.33 5.49
N TYR A 10 10.43 -0.31 5.78
CA TYR A 10 9.95 1.08 5.92
C TYR A 10 9.13 1.56 4.71
N TYR A 11 9.58 1.27 3.49
CA TYR A 11 8.90 1.67 2.25
C TYR A 11 7.53 1.00 2.06
N LEU A 12 7.30 -0.18 2.65
CA LEU A 12 6.02 -0.89 2.57
C LEU A 12 5.03 -0.45 3.66
N LYS A 13 5.49 0.19 4.74
CA LYS A 13 4.61 0.66 5.83
C LYS A 13 3.58 1.66 5.34
N SER A 14 3.99 2.61 4.51
CA SER A 14 3.07 3.61 3.95
C SER A 14 2.07 2.98 2.99
N CYS A 15 2.50 2.03 2.15
CA CYS A 15 1.61 1.26 1.27
C CYS A 15 0.56 0.47 2.06
N PHE A 16 0.97 -0.19 3.15
CA PHE A 16 0.07 -0.94 4.02
C PHE A 16 -0.95 -0.05 4.73
N VAL A 17 -0.53 1.10 5.26
CA VAL A 17 -1.42 2.09 5.88
C VAL A 17 -2.39 2.67 4.86
N TYR A 18 -1.96 2.89 3.62
CA TYR A 18 -2.83 3.39 2.56
C TYR A 18 -4.04 2.46 2.32
N CYS A 19 -3.88 1.14 2.44
CA CYS A 19 -5.01 0.21 2.33
C CYS A 19 -6.15 0.49 3.34
N CYS A 20 -5.87 1.17 4.46
CA CYS A 20 -6.89 1.52 5.46
C CYS A 20 -7.89 2.58 4.99
N ILE A 21 -7.70 3.22 3.83
CA ILE A 21 -8.70 4.15 3.26
C ILE A 21 -9.94 3.41 2.74
N TYR A 22 -9.79 2.13 2.39
CA TYR A 22 -10.88 1.32 1.87
C TYR A 22 -11.80 0.89 3.02
N PRO A 23 -13.12 0.81 2.79
CA PRO A 23 -14.04 0.28 3.77
C PRO A 23 -13.67 -1.13 4.20
N LYS A 24 -14.08 -1.51 5.41
CA LYS A 24 -13.96 -2.89 5.87
C LYS A 24 -14.63 -3.85 4.87
N ASP A 25 -13.97 -4.97 4.61
CA ASP A 25 -14.43 -6.04 3.70
C ASP A 25 -14.54 -5.63 2.22
N TYR A 26 -13.94 -4.50 1.83
CA TYR A 26 -13.84 -4.08 0.44
C TYR A 26 -12.79 -4.92 -0.31
N GLU A 27 -13.16 -5.44 -1.49
CA GLU A 27 -12.23 -6.13 -2.38
C GLU A 27 -11.40 -5.11 -3.16
N ILE A 28 -10.11 -5.02 -2.85
CA ILE A 28 -9.19 -4.10 -3.51
C ILE A 28 -8.60 -4.77 -4.75
N GLU A 29 -8.87 -4.19 -5.93
CA GLU A 29 -8.26 -4.61 -7.18
C GLU A 29 -6.78 -4.19 -7.21
N ARG A 30 -5.89 -5.14 -7.54
CA ARG A 30 -4.44 -5.00 -7.39
C ARG A 30 -3.85 -3.92 -8.29
N GLU A 31 -4.25 -3.87 -9.56
CA GLU A 31 -3.73 -2.93 -10.54
C GLU A 31 -4.12 -1.49 -10.18
N THR A 32 -5.36 -1.29 -9.76
CA THR A 32 -5.89 -0.03 -9.24
C THR A 32 -5.12 0.40 -8.00
N LEU A 33 -4.89 -0.50 -7.04
CA LEU A 33 -4.10 -0.19 -5.84
C LEU A 33 -2.66 0.21 -6.20
N ALA A 34 -2.03 -0.50 -7.13
CA ALA A 34 -0.69 -0.18 -7.58
C ALA A 34 -0.63 1.20 -8.25
N MET A 35 -1.57 1.52 -9.14
CA MET A 35 -1.67 2.84 -9.79
C MET A 35 -1.88 3.95 -8.76
N GLN A 36 -2.69 3.70 -7.73
CA GLN A 36 -2.89 4.66 -6.64
C GLN A 36 -1.62 4.86 -5.81
N TRP A 37 -0.88 3.80 -5.49
CA TRP A 37 0.39 3.93 -4.80
C TRP A 37 1.41 4.76 -5.59
N VAL A 38 1.47 4.59 -6.93
CA VAL A 38 2.29 5.45 -7.80
C VAL A 38 1.79 6.91 -7.76
N ALA A 39 0.48 7.12 -7.95
CA ALA A 39 -0.12 8.46 -7.97
C ALA A 39 0.05 9.23 -6.65
N HIS A 40 0.18 8.51 -5.53
CA HIS A 40 0.43 9.07 -4.20
C HIS A 40 1.92 9.07 -3.81
N GLU A 41 2.83 8.79 -4.75
CA GLU A 41 4.29 8.76 -4.53
C GLU A 41 4.71 7.80 -3.40
N LEU A 42 3.92 6.74 -3.16
CA LEU A 42 4.22 5.71 -2.17
C LEU A 42 5.20 4.66 -2.74
N ILE A 43 5.18 4.49 -4.06
CA ILE A 43 6.13 3.70 -4.83
C ILE A 43 6.51 4.48 -6.10
N GLU A 44 7.72 4.25 -6.59
CA GLU A 44 8.14 4.77 -7.89
C GLU A 44 7.53 3.92 -9.01
N GLU A 45 7.17 4.56 -10.13
CA GLU A 45 6.84 3.84 -11.36
C GLU A 45 8.10 3.10 -11.82
N GLY A 46 8.01 1.79 -11.99
CA GLY A 46 9.14 0.97 -12.41
C GLY A 46 9.65 1.46 -13.77
N ILE A 47 10.84 2.04 -13.81
CA ILE A 47 11.63 2.14 -15.04
C ILE A 47 12.24 0.75 -15.23
N ASP A 48 11.60 -0.09 -16.05
CA ASP A 48 12.21 -1.34 -16.54
C ASP A 48 13.60 -1.09 -17.16
#